data_AF-A0A967QTL7-F1
#
_entry.id   AF-A0A967QTL7-F1
#
_cell.length_a   1.000
_cell.length_b   1.000
_cell.length_c   1.000
_cell.angle_alpha   90.00
_cell.angle_beta   90.00
_cell.angle_gamma   90.00
#
_symmetry.space_group_name_H-M   'P 1'
#
loop_
_entity.id
_entity.type
_entity.pdbx_description
1 polymer ?
#
loop_
_entity_poly.entity_id
_entity_poly.type
_entity_poly.pdbx_seq_one_letter_code
_entity_poly.pdbx_strand_id
1 'polypeptide(L)'
;RDEIAAAVLERAVGVGVGAASTREIERLNIRRATRLAMQRALRRLPVHPDTVLVDGRPHPELGDHLAIVKGDRKCHSIACA
;
A
#
# COMPACT_ATOMS: atom_id res chain seq x y z
N ARG A 1 -16.27 -4.18 9.23
CA ARG A 1 -14.93 -3.78 8.73
C ARG A 1 -13.96 -3.63 9.90
N ASP A 2 -14.40 -3.02 11.00
CA ASP A 2 -13.55 -2.75 12.17
C ASP A 2 -13.09 -4.02 12.90
N GLU A 3 -13.96 -5.02 13.05
CA GLU A 3 -13.59 -6.33 13.63
C GLU A 3 -12.48 -7.03 12.82
N ILE A 4 -12.61 -7.01 11.49
CA ILE A 4 -11.60 -7.59 10.58
C ILE A 4 -10.31 -6.77 10.65
N ALA A 5 -10.40 -5.44 10.69
CA ALA A 5 -9.24 -4.58 10.83
C ALA A 5 -8.47 -4.87 12.13
N ALA A 6 -9.18 -5.01 13.26
CA ALA A 6 -8.58 -5.41 14.53
C ALA A 6 -7.88 -6.76 14.42
N ALA A 7 -8.53 -7.76 13.82
CA ALA A 7 -7.95 -9.09 13.61
C ALA A 7 -6.70 -9.08 12.71
N VAL A 8 -6.65 -8.19 11.70
CA VAL A 8 -5.48 -7.99 10.84
C VAL A 8 -4.36 -7.31 11.61
N LEU A 9 -4.64 -6.24 12.36
CA LEU A 9 -3.64 -5.53 13.16
C LEU A 9 -3.03 -6.45 14.23
N GLU A 10 -3.82 -7.35 14.81
CA GLU A 10 -3.35 -8.35 15.79
C GLU A 10 -2.39 -9.39 15.16
N ARG A 11 -2.65 -9.80 13.92
CA ARG A 11 -1.95 -10.94 13.28
C ARG A 11 -0.85 -10.53 12.31
N ALA A 12 -0.84 -9.28 11.83
CA ALA A 12 0.14 -8.81 10.87
C ALA A 12 1.54 -8.72 11.51
N VAL A 13 2.55 -9.17 10.76
CA VAL A 13 3.97 -9.05 11.17
C VAL A 13 4.40 -7.58 11.31
N GLY A 14 3.79 -6.70 10.53
CA GLY A 14 4.02 -5.27 10.59
C GLY A 14 3.01 -4.51 9.74
N VAL A 15 2.68 -3.29 10.15
CA VAL A 15 1.77 -2.40 9.42
C VAL A 15 2.39 -1.02 9.29
N GLY A 16 2.47 -0.54 8.06
CA GLY A 16 2.94 0.81 7.73
C GLY A 16 1.82 1.58 7.05
N VAL A 17 1.48 2.77 7.56
CA VAL A 17 0.45 3.63 6.97
C VAL A 17 1.09 4.84 6.34
N GLY A 18 0.76 5.11 5.08
CA GLY A 18 1.21 6.28 4.35
C GLY A 18 0.04 7.07 3.76
N ALA A 19 0.18 8.38 3.70
CA ALA A 19 -0.84 9.28 3.17
C ALA A 19 -0.20 10.35 2.29
N ALA A 20 -0.99 10.90 1.38
CA ALA A 20 -0.68 12.11 0.63
C ALA A 20 -1.80 13.12 0.86
N SER A 21 -1.44 14.36 1.17
CA SER A 21 -2.38 15.46 1.41
C SER A 21 -3.03 15.93 0.11
N THR A 22 -4.16 16.62 0.22
CA THR A 22 -4.83 17.26 -0.93
C THR A 22 -3.88 18.20 -1.68
N ARG A 23 -3.05 18.96 -0.95
CA ARG A 23 -2.03 19.83 -1.54
C ARG A 23 -0.99 19.05 -2.35
N GLU A 24 -0.63 17.85 -1.92
CA GLU A 24 0.27 16.98 -2.69
C GLU A 24 -0.43 16.39 -3.92
N ILE A 25 -1.72 16.04 -3.81
CA ILE A 25 -2.52 15.58 -4.95
C ILE A 25 -2.61 16.67 -6.03
N GLU A 26 -2.89 17.92 -5.64
CA GLU A 26 -2.95 19.07 -6.55
C GLU A 26 -1.62 19.28 -7.28
N ARG A 27 -0.49 19.13 -6.56
CA ARG A 27 0.86 19.33 -7.12
C ARG A 27 1.34 18.18 -7.98
N LEU A 28 1.03 16.95 -7.59
CA LEU A 28 1.62 15.74 -8.17
C LEU A 28 0.69 15.02 -9.12
N ASN A 29 -0.61 15.31 -9.12
CA ASN A 29 -1.72 14.47 -9.56
C ASN A 29 -1.97 13.25 -8.66
N ILE A 30 -3.18 12.68 -8.79
CA ILE A 30 -3.63 11.56 -7.94
C ILE A 30 -2.73 10.33 -8.09
N ARG A 31 -2.25 10.03 -9.29
CA ARG A 31 -1.44 8.83 -9.55
C ARG A 31 -0.10 8.89 -8.79
N ARG A 32 0.60 10.03 -8.87
CA ARG A 32 1.89 10.22 -8.17
C ARG A 32 1.70 10.44 -6.67
N ALA A 33 0.59 11.04 -6.24
CA ALA A 33 0.26 11.15 -4.83
C ALA A 33 -0.03 9.78 -4.18
N THR A 34 -0.77 8.90 -4.86
CA THR A 34 -0.95 7.50 -4.42
C THR A 34 0.40 6.78 -4.31
N ARG A 35 1.31 6.98 -5.27
CA ARG A 35 2.67 6.45 -5.18
C ARG A 35 3.39 6.93 -3.93
N LEU A 36 3.34 8.24 -3.67
CA LEU A 36 4.00 8.86 -2.53
C LEU A 36 3.46 8.29 -1.20
N ALA A 37 2.14 8.09 -1.12
CA ALA A 37 1.51 7.43 0.02
C ALA A 37 2.02 5.98 0.18
N MET A 38 2.08 5.19 -0.89
CA MET A 38 2.62 3.82 -0.85
C MET A 38 4.09 3.79 -0.41
N GLN A 39 4.94 4.69 -0.94
CA GLN A 39 6.34 4.80 -0.51
C GLN A 39 6.46 5.14 0.98
N ARG A 40 5.61 6.03 1.48
CA ARG A 40 5.55 6.37 2.91
C ARG A 40 5.10 5.19 3.77
N ALA A 41 4.13 4.42 3.29
CA ALA A 41 3.67 3.20 3.96
C ALA A 41 4.81 2.17 4.08
N LEU A 42 5.49 1.88 2.97
CA LEU A 42 6.63 0.95 2.95
C LEU A 42 7.78 1.40 3.86
N ARG A 43 8.09 2.70 3.89
CA ARG A 43 9.14 3.25 4.78
C ARG A 43 8.79 3.19 6.28
N ARG A 44 7.51 3.07 6.61
CA ARG A 44 7.01 2.99 7.99
C ARG A 44 6.77 1.55 8.44
N LEU A 45 6.97 0.58 7.55
CA LEU A 45 6.84 -0.83 7.89
C LEU A 45 7.99 -1.20 8.85
N PRO A 46 7.70 -1.88 9.98
CA PRO A 46 8.74 -2.25 10.95
C PRO A 46 9.67 -3.35 10.44
N VAL A 47 9.27 -4.03 9.36
CA VAL A 47 10.02 -5.08 8.68
C VAL A 47 10.18 -4.71 7.21
N HIS A 48 11.31 -5.06 6.61
CA HIS A 48 11.52 -4.90 5.18
C HIS A 48 10.99 -6.13 4.43
N PRO A 49 10.04 -5.96 3.50
CA PRO A 49 9.49 -7.08 2.75
C PRO A 49 10.40 -7.46 1.59
N ASP A 50 10.55 -8.76 1.31
CA ASP A 50 11.29 -9.25 0.14
C ASP A 50 10.55 -8.98 -1.18
N THR A 51 9.22 -8.89 -1.14
CA THR A 51 8.38 -8.63 -2.31
C THR A 51 7.18 -7.79 -1.92
N VAL A 52 6.88 -6.77 -2.73
CA VAL A 52 5.71 -5.91 -2.55
C VAL A 52 4.64 -6.27 -3.58
N LEU A 53 3.42 -6.52 -3.12
CA LEU A 53 2.24 -6.72 -3.96
C LEU A 53 1.39 -5.45 -3.94
N VAL A 54 1.00 -4.95 -5.11
CA VAL A 54 0.23 -3.70 -5.24
C VAL A 54 -1.05 -3.95 -6.03
N ASP A 55 -2.17 -3.43 -5.53
CA ASP A 55 -3.43 -3.46 -6.30
C ASP A 55 -3.37 -2.52 -7.51
N GLY A 56 -3.79 -3.03 -8.65
CA GLY A 56 -3.98 -2.26 -9.86
C GLY A 56 -2.85 -2.41 -10.86
N ARG A 57 -2.50 -1.30 -11.52
CA ARG A 57 -1.51 -1.26 -12.60
C ARG A 57 -0.11 -0.95 -12.04
N PRO A 58 0.96 -1.37 -12.74
CA PRO A 58 2.32 -1.07 -12.32
C PRO A 58 2.58 0.42 -12.08
N HIS A 59 3.37 0.68 -11.05
CA HIS A 59 3.84 2.00 -10.67
C HIS A 59 5.38 2.02 -10.79
N PRO A 60 5.94 2.30 -11.98
CA PRO A 60 7.37 2.13 -12.24
C PRO A 60 8.29 2.87 -11.25
N GLU A 61 7.84 4.00 -10.73
CA GLU A 61 8.58 4.83 -9.78
C GLU A 61 8.49 4.34 -8.32
N LEU A 62 7.75 3.27 -8.00
CA LEU A 62 7.57 2.76 -6.63
C LEU A 62 8.76 1.89 -6.17
N GLY A 63 9.53 1.34 -7.10
CA GLY A 63 10.54 0.30 -6.85
C GLY A 63 10.07 -1.07 -7.33
N ASP A 64 10.78 -2.14 -6.98
CA ASP A 64 10.41 -3.50 -7.37
C ASP A 64 9.13 -3.96 -6.67
N HIS A 65 8.12 -4.32 -7.47
CA HIS A 65 6.82 -4.76 -6.99
C HIS A 65 6.11 -5.60 -8.05
N LEU A 66 5.15 -6.41 -7.62
CA LEU A 66 4.20 -7.11 -8.47
C LEU A 66 2.85 -6.40 -8.42
N ALA A 67 2.40 -5.89 -9.57
CA ALA A 67 1.08 -5.28 -9.68
C ALA A 67 0.03 -6.30 -10.08
N ILE A 68 -1.08 -6.37 -9.34
CA ILE A 68 -2.17 -7.30 -9.58
C ILE A 68 -3.46 -6.50 -9.80
N VAL A 69 -4.00 -6.57 -11.02
CA VAL A 69 -5.27 -5.91 -11.34
C VAL A 69 -6.41 -6.58 -10.56
N LYS A 70 -7.13 -5.80 -9.74
CA LYS A 70 -8.16 -6.29 -8.79
C LYS A 70 -7.55 -7.29 -7.80
N GLY A 71 -6.41 -6.90 -7.23
CA GLY A 71 -5.60 -7.69 -6.33
C GLY A 71 -6.29 -7.91 -4.98
N ASP A 72 -7.10 -6.96 -4.54
CA ASP A 72 -7.98 -7.05 -3.36
C ASP A 72 -8.87 -8.31 -3.36
N ARG A 73 -9.29 -8.75 -4.55
CA ARG A 73 -10.13 -9.95 -4.73
C ARG A 73 -9.34 -11.25 -4.95
N LYS A 74 -8.02 -11.16 -5.11
CA LYS A 74 -7.16 -12.27 -5.56
C LYS A 74 -6.04 -12.61 -4.59
N CYS A 75 -5.66 -11.66 -3.75
CA CYS A 75 -4.53 -11.76 -2.84
C CYS A 75 -4.96 -11.30 -1.45
N HIS A 76 -4.84 -12.21 -0.48
CA HIS A 76 -5.17 -11.93 0.91
C HIS A 76 -4.36 -10.73 1.46
N SER A 77 -3.06 -10.66 1.14
CA SER A 77 -2.20 -9.56 1.60
C SER A 77 -2.63 -8.20 1.04
N ILE A 78 -3.15 -8.14 -0.19
CA ILE A 78 -3.70 -6.90 -0.76
C ILE A 78 -5.05 -6.57 -0.14
N ALA A 79 -5.90 -7.57 0.12
CA ALA A 79 -7.20 -7.38 0.74
C ALA A 79 -7.12 -6.84 2.18
N CYS A 80 -6.06 -7.19 2.91
CA CYS A 80 -5.84 -6.78 4.29
C CYS A 80 -5.17 -5.40 4.45
N ALA A 81 -4.61 -4.83 3.38
CA ALA A 81 -3.91 -3.54 3.39
C ALA A 81 -4.88 -2.35 3.33
#